data_AF-A0A920RUV0-F1
#
_entry.id   AF-A0A920RUV0-F1
#
_cell.length_a   1.000
_cell.length_b   1.000
_cell.length_c   1.000
_cell.angle_alpha   90.00
_cell.angle_beta   90.00
_cell.angle_gamma   90.00
#
_symmetry.space_group_name_H-M   'P 1'
#
loop_
_entity.id
_entity.type
_entity.pdbx_description
1 polymer ?
#
loop_
_entity_poly.entity_id
_entity_poly.type
_entity_poly.pdbx_seq_one_letter_code
_entity_poly.pdbx_strand_id
1 'polypeptide(L)'
;MLMSYVLNSTATRHNLDALAQYYLKYKTTTFEDVAGKGGFKKVTFDLVPMDQAVHYASEDADITYRLYKELKSRLAKEPVLNPY
;
A
#
# COMPACT_ATOMS: atom_id res chain seq x y z
N MET A 1 3.10 -4.92 -4.21
CA MET A 1 2.21 -5.85 -4.93
C MET A 1 2.86 -7.21 -5.19
N LEU A 2 3.86 -7.32 -6.09
CA LEU A 2 4.39 -8.63 -6.55
C LEU A 2 4.90 -9.55 -5.43
N MET A 3 5.64 -9.01 -4.45
CA MET A 3 6.11 -9.81 -3.30
C MET A 3 4.97 -10.50 -2.54
N SER A 4 3.82 -9.84 -2.41
CA SER A 4 2.66 -10.45 -1.76
C SER A 4 1.97 -11.47 -2.67
N TYR A 5 1.85 -11.18 -3.97
CA TYR A 5 1.23 -12.10 -4.93
C TYR A 5 2.00 -13.42 -5.02
N VAL A 6 3.33 -13.33 -5.14
CA VAL A 6 4.21 -14.51 -5.23
C VAL A 6 4.22 -15.30 -3.91
N LEU A 7 4.18 -14.62 -2.76
CA LEU A 7 4.09 -15.28 -1.46
C LEU A 7 2.78 -16.05 -1.28
N ASN A 8 1.64 -15.43 -1.62
CA ASN A 8 0.33 -16.07 -1.61
C ASN A 8 -0.68 -15.25 -2.43
N SER A 9 -1.03 -15.73 -3.62
CA SER A 9 -1.89 -15.03 -4.58
C SER A 9 -3.37 -14.96 -4.20
N THR A 10 -3.82 -15.68 -3.17
CA THR A 10 -5.23 -15.74 -2.77
C THR A 10 -5.50 -15.18 -1.36
N ALA A 11 -4.46 -14.81 -0.61
CA ALA A 11 -4.59 -14.35 0.77
C ALA A 11 -5.37 -13.03 0.92
N THR A 12 -5.17 -12.07 0.02
CA THR A 12 -5.80 -10.75 0.05
C THR A 12 -5.66 -10.06 -1.30
N ARG A 13 -6.34 -8.93 -1.50
CA ARG A 13 -6.04 -8.02 -2.62
C ARG A 13 -4.61 -7.47 -2.45
N HIS A 14 -3.89 -7.33 -3.55
CA HIS A 14 -2.47 -6.93 -3.51
C HIS A 14 -2.21 -5.43 -3.73
N ASN A 15 -3.23 -4.59 -3.55
CA ASN A 15 -3.07 -3.14 -3.50
C ASN A 15 -2.56 -2.70 -2.12
N LEU A 16 -2.09 -1.45 -2.01
CA LEU A 16 -1.41 -0.98 -0.80
C LEU A 16 -2.31 -1.06 0.45
N ASP A 17 -3.55 -0.58 0.34
CA ASP A 17 -4.49 -0.52 1.47
C ASP A 17 -4.81 -1.90 2.04
N ALA A 18 -5.10 -2.88 1.17
CA ALA A 18 -5.42 -4.23 1.61
C ALA A 18 -4.20 -4.93 2.23
N LEU A 19 -2.99 -4.66 1.72
CA LEU A 19 -1.75 -5.20 2.28
C LEU A 19 -1.43 -4.57 3.64
N ALA A 20 -1.57 -3.24 3.76
CA ALA A 20 -1.37 -2.52 5.02
C ALA A 20 -2.30 -3.04 6.11
N GLN A 21 -3.58 -3.20 5.78
CA GLN A 21 -4.58 -3.73 6.71
C GLN A 21 -4.28 -5.19 7.09
N TYR A 22 -3.91 -6.03 6.12
CA TYR A 22 -3.69 -7.46 6.36
C TYR A 22 -2.43 -7.72 7.19
N TYR A 23 -1.29 -7.18 6.77
CA TYR A 23 0.04 -7.47 7.35
C TYR A 23 0.40 -6.55 8.51
N LEU A 24 0.06 -5.25 8.43
CA LEU A 24 0.48 -4.25 9.41
C LEU A 24 -0.63 -3.85 10.38
N LYS A 25 -1.85 -4.37 10.20
CA LYS A 25 -3.06 -3.94 10.94
C LYS A 25 -3.25 -2.43 10.89
N TYR A 26 -2.89 -1.83 9.76
CA TYR A 26 -2.87 -0.39 9.56
C TYR A 26 -3.84 -0.01 8.44
N LYS A 27 -4.70 0.97 8.71
CA LYS A 27 -5.61 1.54 7.72
C LYS A 27 -4.98 2.79 7.14
N THR A 28 -4.65 2.74 5.86
CA THR A 28 -4.12 3.85 5.07
C THR A 28 -5.20 4.88 4.74
N THR A 29 -4.76 6.11 4.47
CA THR A 29 -5.54 7.17 3.85
C THR A 29 -5.80 6.78 2.41
N THR A 30 -7.07 6.79 1.98
CA THR A 30 -7.40 6.45 0.59
C THR A 30 -7.26 7.67 -0.31
N PHE A 31 -7.06 7.45 -1.61
CA PHE A 31 -7.07 8.54 -2.57
C PHE A 31 -8.38 9.35 -2.53
N GLU A 32 -9.50 8.68 -2.24
CA GLU A 32 -10.80 9.34 -2.07
C GLU A 32 -10.87 10.26 -0.85
N ASP A 33 -10.10 9.98 0.20
CA ASP A 33 -10.07 10.82 1.40
C ASP A 33 -9.37 12.16 1.12
N VAL A 34 -8.43 12.21 0.17
CA VAL A 34 -7.69 13.44 -0.21
C VAL A 34 -8.22 14.12 -1.46
N ALA A 35 -8.66 13.36 -2.46
CA ALA A 35 -9.08 13.87 -3.76
C ALA A 35 -10.61 13.91 -3.93
N GLY A 36 -11.37 13.45 -2.94
CA GLY A 36 -12.82 13.41 -2.97
C GLY A 36 -13.41 12.18 -3.69
N LYS A 37 -14.68 11.90 -3.38
CA LYS A 37 -15.45 10.77 -3.93
C LYS A 37 -16.40 11.23 -5.03
N GLY A 38 -16.23 10.69 -6.25
CA GLY A 38 -17.21 10.71 -7.34
C GLY A 38 -17.74 12.09 -7.81
N GLY A 39 -17.90 12.24 -9.14
CA GLY A 39 -18.55 13.42 -9.71
C GLY A 39 -17.76 14.72 -9.51
N PHE A 40 -18.45 15.87 -9.45
CA PHE A 40 -17.85 17.21 -9.45
C PHE A 40 -16.92 17.52 -8.27
N LYS A 41 -16.98 16.74 -7.18
CA LYS A 41 -16.13 16.92 -6.00
C LYS A 41 -14.80 16.17 -6.08
N LYS A 42 -14.64 15.28 -7.07
CA LYS A 42 -13.38 14.58 -7.28
C LYS A 42 -12.42 15.48 -8.04
N VAL A 43 -11.25 15.74 -7.47
CA VAL A 43 -10.18 16.51 -8.11
C VAL A 43 -9.04 15.60 -8.57
N THR A 44 -8.22 16.09 -9.48
CA THR A 44 -6.93 15.46 -9.80
C THR A 44 -5.90 15.83 -8.72
N PHE A 45 -4.84 15.03 -8.61
CA PHE A 45 -3.89 15.14 -7.49
C PHE A 45 -3.16 16.49 -7.45
N ASP A 46 -2.97 17.14 -8.59
CA ASP A 46 -2.40 18.49 -8.71
C ASP A 46 -3.25 19.59 -8.06
N LEU A 47 -4.53 19.33 -7.79
CA LEU A 47 -5.46 20.24 -7.13
C LEU A 47 -5.69 19.88 -5.65
N VAL A 48 -5.05 18.83 -5.12
CA VAL A 48 -5.13 18.47 -3.70
C VAL A 48 -4.32 19.46 -2.88
N PRO A 49 -4.82 19.95 -1.72
CA PRO A 49 -4.04 20.82 -0.84
C PRO A 49 -2.69 20.20 -0.48
N MET A 50 -1.62 21.00 -0.56
CA MET A 50 -0.24 20.53 -0.40
C MET A 50 -0.04 19.69 0.87
N ASP A 51 -0.56 20.15 2.01
CA ASP A 51 -0.42 19.42 3.28
C ASP A 51 -1.03 18.02 3.20
N GLN A 52 -2.23 17.88 2.61
CA GLN A 52 -2.89 16.58 2.44
C GLN A 52 -2.13 15.70 1.45
N ALA A 53 -1.67 16.28 0.33
CA ALA A 53 -0.90 15.57 -0.68
C ALA A 53 0.41 15.02 -0.10
N VAL A 54 1.13 15.82 0.70
CA VAL A 54 2.37 15.43 1.37
C VAL A 54 2.12 14.30 2.36
N HIS A 55 1.09 14.41 3.20
CA HIS A 55 0.77 13.36 4.16
C HIS A 55 0.42 12.03 3.47
N TYR A 56 -0.46 12.08 2.47
CA TYR A 56 -0.84 10.90 1.69
C TYR A 56 0.35 10.24 0.99
N ALA A 57 1.14 11.01 0.26
CA ALA A 57 2.30 10.48 -0.47
C ALA A 57 3.39 9.94 0.48
N SER A 58 3.60 10.59 1.62
CA SER A 58 4.58 10.14 2.61
C SER A 58 4.14 8.86 3.32
N GLU A 59 2.84 8.73 3.62
CA GLU A 59 2.26 7.51 4.17
C GLU A 59 2.43 6.34 3.20
N ASP A 60 2.13 6.54 1.91
CA ASP A 60 2.30 5.52 0.88
C ASP A 60 3.73 4.98 0.83
N ALA A 61 4.72 5.86 0.93
CA ALA A 61 6.15 5.51 0.97
C ALA A 61 6.52 4.73 2.25
N ASP A 62 6.10 5.20 3.43
CA ASP A 62 6.38 4.52 4.70
C ASP A 62 5.76 3.13 4.74
N ILE A 63 4.48 3.02 4.42
CA ILE A 63 3.75 1.75 4.43
C ILE A 63 4.34 0.78 3.42
N THR A 64 4.73 1.25 2.23
CA THR A 64 5.43 0.41 1.25
C THR A 64 6.73 -0.16 1.80
N TYR A 65 7.54 0.64 2.49
CA TYR A 65 8.81 0.17 3.07
C TYR A 65 8.59 -0.82 4.22
N ARG A 66 7.60 -0.57 5.08
CA ARG A 66 7.21 -1.49 6.16
C ARG A 66 6.72 -2.82 5.61
N LEU A 67 5.89 -2.80 4.57
CA LEU A 67 5.44 -3.99 3.86
C LEU A 67 6.61 -4.73 3.20
N TYR A 68 7.56 -4.03 2.59
CA TYR A 68 8.76 -4.64 2.02
C TYR A 68 9.53 -5.44 3.08
N LYS A 69 9.79 -4.87 4.26
CA LYS A 69 10.48 -5.56 5.35
C LYS A 69 9.76 -6.83 5.78
N GLU A 70 8.45 -6.73 5.98
CA GLU A 70 7.62 -7.85 6.41
C GLU A 70 7.60 -8.96 5.36
N LEU A 71 7.30 -8.63 4.11
CA LEU A 71 7.20 -9.59 3.02
C LEU A 71 8.56 -10.20 2.67
N LYS A 72 9.65 -9.43 2.73
CA LYS A 72 11.01 -9.96 2.53
C LYS A 72 11.35 -11.02 3.56
N SER A 73 11.06 -10.76 4.83
CA SER A 73 11.27 -11.73 5.92
C SER A 73 10.49 -13.03 5.71
N ARG A 74 9.26 -12.94 5.19
CA ARG A 74 8.44 -14.12 4.87
C ARG A 74 8.93 -14.88 3.65
N LEU A 75 9.25 -14.18 2.55
CA LEU A 75 9.75 -14.80 1.33
C LEU A 75 11.07 -15.54 1.56
N ALA A 76 11.96 -15.01 2.41
CA ALA A 76 13.21 -15.68 2.75
C ALA A 76 13.01 -17.03 3.48
N LYS A 77 11.82 -17.29 4.04
CA LYS A 77 11.47 -18.58 4.67
C LYS A 77 10.95 -19.60 3.66
N GLU A 78 10.63 -19.18 2.45
CA GLU A 78 10.15 -20.04 1.36
C GLU A 78 11.36 -20.43 0.47
N PRO A 79 11.86 -21.67 0.53
CA PRO A 79 13.13 -22.05 -0.10
C PRO A 79 13.16 -21.82 -1.61
N VAL A 80 12.03 -22.05 -2.30
CA VAL A 80 11.87 -21.86 -3.75
C VAL A 80 11.73 -20.39 -4.16
N LEU A 81 11.46 -19.48 -3.21
CA LEU A 81 11.26 -18.06 -3.44
C LEU A 81 12.36 -17.20 -2.83
N ASN A 82 13.37 -17.83 -2.21
CA ASN A 82 14.51 -17.12 -1.66
C ASN A 82 15.41 -16.67 -2.82
N PRO A 83 15.58 -15.36 -3.05
CA PRO A 83 16.44 -14.88 -4.13
C PRO A 83 17.95 -15.03 -3.83
N TYR A 84 18.33 -15.53 -2.64
CA TYR A 84 19.72 -15.69 -2.19
C TYR A 84 20.00 -17.03 -1.52
#